data_AF-A0A267GT06-F1
#
_entry.id   AF-A0A267GT06-F1
#
_cell.length_a   1.000
_cell.length_b   1.000
_cell.length_c   1.000
_cell.angle_alpha   90.00
_cell.angle_beta   90.00
_cell.angle_gamma   90.00
#
_symmetry.space_group_name_H-M   'P 1'
#
loop_
_entity.id
_entity.type
_entity.pdbx_description
1 polymer ?
#
loop_
_entity_poly.entity_id
_entity_poly.type
_entity_poly.pdbx_seq_one_letter_code
_entity_poly.pdbx_strand_id
1 'polypeptide(L)'
;MSANNKRTILIGVAGGSSSGKTSVCERIMQQLSGPGQLSSRVDMLSMSSFYRRLTDEERKAAQAGLFNFDHPDAFDFDLMVSTLQDARMGKPVRVAEYDPSLSLAAAQQRHRELALVDVLLVKGILLFYQPRLRDLFDVKLFVDCDSDTRLARRVRTDLARGRSLVSTLNYHTEFVKPAFEGFCLPTKKYADLVLPRGPENLVAVELMVPRIRDFVAEATQASPSKVARRDRSNGKTARHLSESAAAQPQVSRPH
;
A
#
# COMPACT_ATOMS: atom_id res chain seq x y z
N MET A 1 -3.42 8.16 26.46
CA MET A 1 -3.13 8.37 25.02
C MET A 1 -4.24 7.70 24.25
N SER A 2 -5.14 8.46 23.62
CA SER A 2 -6.27 7.86 22.89
C SER A 2 -5.74 7.26 21.60
N ALA A 3 -5.69 5.93 21.50
CA ALA A 3 -5.29 5.24 20.29
C ALA A 3 -6.30 5.58 19.18
N ASN A 4 -5.82 6.27 18.16
CA ASN A 4 -6.60 6.56 16.96
C ASN A 4 -6.90 5.21 16.30
N ASN A 5 -8.16 4.80 16.21
CA ASN A 5 -8.58 3.47 15.74
C ASN A 5 -8.48 3.32 14.20
N LYS A 6 -7.50 4.00 13.60
CA LYS A 6 -7.35 4.13 12.15
C LYS A 6 -6.44 3.01 11.64
N ARG A 7 -7.07 1.97 11.09
CA ARG A 7 -6.40 0.80 10.52
C ARG A 7 -6.14 1.03 9.03
N THR A 8 -4.90 0.87 8.59
CA THR A 8 -4.58 0.88 7.15
C THR A 8 -5.17 -0.36 6.46
N ILE A 9 -5.85 -0.14 5.33
CA ILE A 9 -6.38 -1.20 4.47
C ILE A 9 -5.26 -1.76 3.62
N LEU A 10 -5.08 -3.07 3.64
CA LEU A 10 -4.02 -3.77 2.90
C LEU A 10 -4.61 -4.44 1.66
N ILE A 11 -4.19 -4.00 0.48
CA ILE A 11 -4.59 -4.62 -0.80
C ILE A 11 -3.40 -5.38 -1.36
N GLY A 12 -3.51 -6.71 -1.42
CA GLY A 12 -2.50 -7.57 -2.00
C GLY A 12 -2.69 -7.71 -3.51
N VAL A 13 -1.64 -7.52 -4.30
CA VAL A 13 -1.63 -7.68 -5.76
C VAL A 13 -0.61 -8.75 -6.13
N ALA A 14 -1.08 -9.97 -6.32
CA ALA A 14 -0.28 -11.15 -6.66
C ALA A 14 -0.31 -11.47 -8.16
N GLY A 15 0.48 -12.45 -8.59
CA GLY A 15 0.59 -12.89 -9.98
C GLY A 15 2.03 -13.15 -10.41
N GLY A 16 2.21 -13.84 -11.54
CA GLY A 16 3.54 -14.25 -12.02
C GLY A 16 4.47 -13.08 -12.36
N SER A 17 5.78 -13.32 -12.39
CA SER A 17 6.75 -12.32 -12.86
C SER A 17 6.37 -11.80 -14.26
N SER A 18 6.51 -10.49 -14.48
CA SER A 18 6.06 -9.80 -15.71
C SER A 18 4.57 -9.90 -16.07
N SER A 19 3.69 -10.29 -15.14
CA SER A 19 2.23 -10.30 -15.38
C SER A 19 1.61 -8.90 -15.49
N GLY A 20 2.30 -7.89 -14.95
CA GLY A 20 1.84 -6.49 -14.97
C GLY A 20 1.34 -5.95 -13.63
N LYS A 21 1.56 -6.66 -12.51
CA LYS A 21 1.23 -6.19 -11.14
C LYS A 21 1.66 -4.75 -10.87
N THR A 22 2.93 -4.43 -11.13
CA THR A 22 3.48 -3.09 -10.91
C THR A 22 2.71 -2.05 -11.71
N SER A 23 2.49 -2.31 -13.00
CA SER A 23 1.77 -1.39 -13.88
C SER A 23 0.29 -1.23 -13.52
N VAL A 24 -0.36 -2.28 -13.00
CA VAL A 24 -1.72 -2.18 -12.44
C VAL A 24 -1.72 -1.25 -11.23
N CYS A 25 -0.82 -1.45 -10.27
CA CYS A 25 -0.70 -0.57 -9.10
C CYS A 25 -0.40 0.88 -9.51
N GLU A 26 0.52 1.10 -10.44
CA GLU A 26 0.87 2.43 -10.95
C GLU A 26 -0.32 3.13 -11.59
N ARG A 27 -1.11 2.43 -12.42
CA ARG A 27 -2.32 3.00 -13.02
C ARG A 27 -3.37 3.36 -11.98
N ILE A 28 -3.56 2.51 -10.97
CA ILE A 28 -4.45 2.82 -9.83
C ILE A 28 -3.97 4.10 -9.13
N MET A 29 -2.68 4.18 -8.80
CA MET A 29 -2.07 5.35 -8.14
C MET A 29 -2.21 6.64 -8.97
N GLN A 30 -2.00 6.55 -10.29
CA GLN A 30 -2.19 7.68 -11.22
C GLN A 30 -3.64 8.19 -11.20
N GLN A 31 -4.62 7.28 -11.28
CA GLN A 31 -6.04 7.65 -11.27
C GLN A 31 -6.51 8.19 -9.91
N LEU A 32 -5.86 7.81 -8.81
CA LEU A 32 -6.10 8.35 -7.46
C LEU A 32 -5.42 9.72 -7.23
N SER A 33 -4.41 10.05 -8.04
CA SER A 33 -3.68 11.32 -7.98
C SER A 33 -4.38 12.46 -8.77
N GLY A 34 -5.51 12.20 -9.41
CA GLY A 34 -6.33 13.19 -10.12
C GLY A 34 -7.06 14.19 -9.20
N PRO A 35 -8.02 14.99 -9.74
CA PRO A 35 -8.73 16.04 -8.98
C PRO A 35 -9.36 15.48 -7.70
N GLY A 36 -9.02 16.06 -6.53
CA GLY A 36 -9.40 15.54 -5.20
C GLY A 36 -8.27 14.88 -4.39
N GLN A 37 -7.05 14.80 -4.94
CA GLN A 37 -5.77 14.41 -4.33
C GLN A 37 -5.85 13.47 -3.11
N LEU A 38 -5.96 12.16 -3.38
CA LEU A 38 -5.75 11.10 -2.40
C LEU A 38 -4.36 10.47 -2.49
N SER A 39 -3.44 11.05 -3.28
CA SER A 39 -2.09 10.51 -3.50
C SER A 39 -1.27 10.39 -2.22
N SER A 40 -1.49 11.26 -1.22
CA SER A 40 -0.85 11.17 0.10
C SER A 40 -1.49 10.13 1.02
N ARG A 41 -2.61 9.53 0.61
CA ARG A 41 -3.42 8.59 1.40
C ARG A 41 -3.22 7.14 0.96
N VAL A 42 -2.44 6.93 -0.10
CA VAL A 42 -2.16 5.61 -0.66
C VAL A 42 -0.65 5.50 -0.92
N ASP A 43 -0.04 4.37 -0.57
CA ASP A 43 1.36 4.05 -0.89
C ASP A 43 1.41 2.64 -1.49
N MET A 44 2.53 2.30 -2.11
CA MET A 44 2.80 0.98 -2.70
C MET A 44 4.03 0.35 -2.06
N LEU A 45 3.96 -0.93 -1.71
CA LEU A 45 5.07 -1.72 -1.19
C LEU A 45 5.33 -2.94 -2.09
N SER A 46 6.60 -3.24 -2.35
CA SER A 46 7.00 -4.40 -3.14
C SER A 46 7.52 -5.52 -2.24
N MET A 47 7.08 -6.76 -2.48
CA MET A 47 7.61 -7.95 -1.82
C MET A 47 9.13 -8.11 -2.02
N SER A 48 9.68 -7.57 -3.11
CA SER A 48 11.13 -7.56 -3.36
C SER A 48 11.94 -6.79 -2.30
N SER A 49 11.31 -5.91 -1.52
CA SER A 49 11.94 -5.25 -0.36
C SER A 49 12.24 -6.21 0.80
N PHE A 50 11.71 -7.44 0.72
CA PHE A 50 11.82 -8.47 1.75
C PHE A 50 12.61 -9.70 1.27
N TYR A 51 13.48 -9.56 0.27
CA TYR A 51 14.47 -10.60 0.02
C TYR A 51 15.36 -10.76 1.25
N ARG A 52 15.55 -12.00 1.70
CA ARG A 52 16.43 -12.27 2.83
C ARG A 52 17.88 -11.93 2.49
N ARG A 53 18.71 -11.81 3.53
CA ARG A 53 20.15 -11.73 3.35
C ARG A 53 20.67 -13.05 2.77
N LEU A 54 21.48 -12.94 1.72
CA LEU A 54 22.18 -14.08 1.12
C LEU A 54 23.50 -14.33 1.85
N THR A 55 23.86 -15.60 1.98
CA THR A 55 25.22 -16.05 2.34
C THR A 55 26.22 -15.65 1.24
N ASP A 56 27.51 -15.79 1.51
CA ASP A 56 28.54 -15.44 0.53
C ASP A 56 28.53 -16.40 -0.67
N GLU A 57 28.25 -17.68 -0.45
CA GLU A 57 28.06 -18.69 -1.48
C GLU A 57 26.85 -18.37 -2.36
N GLU A 58 25.70 -18.08 -1.75
CA GLU A 58 24.48 -17.71 -2.49
C GLU A 58 24.64 -16.40 -3.26
N ARG A 59 25.41 -15.45 -2.74
CA ARG A 59 25.70 -14.20 -3.44
C ARG A 59 26.52 -14.46 -4.71
N LYS A 60 27.52 -15.34 -4.66
CA LYS A 60 28.27 -15.77 -5.84
C LYS A 60 27.37 -16.48 -6.85
N ALA A 61 26.50 -17.39 -6.37
CA ALA A 61 25.52 -18.05 -7.22
C ALA A 61 24.56 -17.05 -7.88
N ALA A 62 24.05 -16.06 -7.13
CA ALA A 62 23.17 -15.02 -7.65
C ALA A 62 23.85 -14.15 -8.72
N GLN A 63 25.13 -13.79 -8.53
CA GLN A 63 25.91 -13.07 -9.53
C GLN A 63 26.12 -13.88 -10.82
N ALA A 64 26.22 -15.20 -10.70
CA ALA A 64 26.29 -16.11 -11.83
C ALA A 64 24.91 -16.44 -12.45
N GLY A 65 23.80 -15.91 -11.88
CA GLY A 65 22.44 -16.22 -12.33
C GLY A 65 21.94 -17.62 -11.94
N LEU A 66 22.55 -18.23 -10.92
CA LEU A 66 22.28 -19.59 -10.46
C LEU A 66 21.51 -19.63 -9.11
N PHE A 67 20.96 -18.50 -8.67
CA PHE A 67 20.16 -18.41 -7.46
C PHE A 67 18.69 -18.18 -7.80
N ASN A 68 17.79 -18.95 -7.19
CA ASN A 68 16.35 -18.86 -7.44
C ASN A 68 15.68 -17.79 -6.57
N PHE A 69 15.54 -16.58 -7.11
CA PHE A 69 14.81 -15.48 -6.46
C PHE A 69 13.28 -15.67 -6.43
N ASP A 70 12.74 -16.64 -7.15
CA ASP A 70 11.31 -16.90 -7.22
C ASP A 70 10.87 -17.99 -6.23
N HIS A 71 11.82 -18.63 -5.53
CA HIS A 71 11.53 -19.61 -4.47
C HIS A 71 11.07 -18.91 -3.18
N PRO A 72 10.12 -19.47 -2.40
CA PRO A 72 9.72 -18.93 -1.10
C PRO A 72 10.90 -18.64 -0.16
N ASP A 73 11.90 -19.51 -0.11
CA ASP A 73 13.08 -19.36 0.75
C ASP A 73 13.96 -18.15 0.41
N ALA A 74 13.75 -17.49 -0.73
CA ALA A 74 14.44 -16.23 -1.04
C ALA A 74 13.89 -15.06 -0.22
N PHE A 75 12.73 -15.19 0.42
CA PHE A 75 12.04 -14.11 1.12
C PHE A 75 12.05 -14.27 2.64
N ASP A 76 12.22 -13.16 3.33
CA ASP A 76 12.00 -13.04 4.77
C ASP A 76 10.52 -12.74 5.04
N PHE A 77 9.72 -13.80 5.12
CA PHE A 77 8.28 -13.68 5.40
C PHE A 77 7.98 -13.18 6.82
N ASP A 78 8.85 -13.44 7.80
CA ASP A 78 8.67 -12.96 9.18
C ASP A 78 8.79 -11.44 9.24
N LEU A 79 9.81 -10.89 8.57
CA LEU A 79 9.98 -9.45 8.42
C LEU A 79 8.80 -8.83 7.65
N MET A 80 8.33 -9.48 6.58
CA MET A 80 7.20 -8.97 5.81
C MET A 80 5.90 -8.94 6.63
N VAL A 81 5.60 -10.01 7.36
CA VAL A 81 4.40 -10.09 8.22
C VAL A 81 4.44 -9.03 9.31
N SER A 82 5.56 -8.92 10.03
CA SER A 82 5.71 -7.92 11.10
C SER A 82 5.62 -6.49 10.56
N THR A 83 6.28 -6.21 9.43
CA THR A 83 6.21 -4.91 8.74
C THR A 83 4.77 -4.54 8.36
N LEU A 84 4.01 -5.46 7.78
CA LEU A 84 2.63 -5.18 7.38
C LEU A 84 1.69 -5.01 8.58
N GLN A 85 1.93 -5.75 9.67
CA GLN A 85 1.20 -5.55 10.93
C GLN A 85 1.48 -4.17 11.52
N ASP A 86 2.74 -3.75 11.56
CA ASP A 86 3.13 -2.43 12.06
C ASP A 86 2.58 -1.30 11.19
N ALA A 87 2.70 -1.41 9.86
CA ALA A 87 2.10 -0.46 8.92
C ALA A 87 0.58 -0.35 9.12
N ARG A 88 -0.09 -1.49 9.32
CA ARG A 88 -1.53 -1.55 9.57
C ARG A 88 -1.97 -0.86 10.87
N MET A 89 -1.11 -0.87 11.88
CA MET A 89 -1.31 -0.17 13.15
C MET A 89 -0.90 1.32 13.08
N GLY A 90 -0.50 1.82 11.91
CA GLY A 90 -0.05 3.19 11.73
C GLY A 90 1.29 3.48 12.41
N LYS A 91 2.11 2.45 12.67
CA LYS A 91 3.47 2.66 13.17
C LYS A 91 4.40 3.03 12.01
N PRO A 92 5.41 3.89 12.23
CA PRO A 92 6.44 4.14 11.23
C PRO A 92 7.20 2.86 10.89
N VAL A 93 7.32 2.55 9.60
CA VAL A 93 8.06 1.37 9.12
C VAL A 93 9.11 1.80 8.11
N ARG A 94 10.32 1.24 8.23
CA ARG A 94 11.39 1.40 7.23
C ARG A 94 11.56 0.11 6.45
N VAL A 95 11.60 0.22 5.13
CA VAL A 95 11.75 -0.92 4.22
C VAL A 95 12.95 -0.71 3.30
N ALA A 96 13.63 -1.80 2.94
CA ALA A 96 14.72 -1.72 1.98
C ALA A 96 14.19 -1.34 0.59
N GLU A 97 14.95 -0.52 -0.13
CA GLU A 97 14.67 -0.20 -1.53
C GLU A 97 15.34 -1.24 -2.42
N TYR A 98 14.53 -2.11 -3.02
CA TYR A 98 15.04 -3.03 -4.01
C TYR A 98 15.08 -2.38 -5.40
N ASP A 99 16.29 -2.10 -5.86
CA ASP A 99 16.55 -1.73 -7.25
C ASP A 99 17.13 -2.95 -8.00
N PRO A 100 16.42 -3.48 -9.02
CA PRO A 100 16.90 -4.60 -9.84
C PRO A 100 18.18 -4.32 -10.63
N SER A 101 18.60 -3.05 -10.75
CA SER A 101 19.86 -2.64 -11.38
C SER A 101 21.05 -2.62 -10.41
N LEU A 102 20.78 -2.63 -9.10
CA LEU A 102 21.79 -2.67 -8.05
C LEU A 102 22.07 -4.11 -7.62
N SER A 103 23.27 -4.36 -7.11
CA SER A 103 23.55 -5.61 -6.38
C SER A 103 22.64 -5.68 -5.15
N LEU A 104 22.26 -6.89 -4.72
CA LEU A 104 21.43 -7.07 -3.51
C LEU A 104 22.03 -6.41 -2.28
N ALA A 105 23.37 -6.44 -2.15
CA ALA A 105 24.06 -5.77 -1.06
C ALA A 105 23.89 -4.24 -1.11
N ALA A 106 23.92 -3.63 -2.29
CA ALA A 106 23.70 -2.19 -2.46
C ALA A 106 22.23 -1.80 -2.27
N ALA A 107 21.29 -2.63 -2.74
CA ALA A 107 19.86 -2.44 -2.52
C ALA A 107 19.49 -2.51 -1.02
N GLN A 108 20.11 -3.43 -0.27
CA GLN A 108 19.90 -3.58 1.17
C GLN A 108 20.45 -2.41 2.01
N GLN A 109 21.26 -1.52 1.44
CA GLN A 109 21.74 -0.32 2.15
C GLN A 109 20.83 0.89 1.99
N ARG A 110 19.95 0.88 0.99
CA ARG A 110 18.96 1.94 0.80
C ARG A 110 17.67 1.57 1.52
N HIS A 111 17.19 2.48 2.35
CA HIS A 111 15.92 2.33 3.05
C HIS A 111 15.06 3.55 2.79
N ARG A 112 13.75 3.31 2.65
CA ARG A 112 12.75 4.37 2.71
C ARG A 112 11.79 4.15 3.85
N GLU A 113 11.25 5.25 4.36
CA GLU A 113 10.16 5.23 5.30
C GLU A 113 8.84 5.07 4.54
N LEU A 114 8.03 4.10 4.94
CA LEU A 114 6.71 3.87 4.38
C LEU A 114 5.77 4.96 4.88
N ALA A 115 5.02 5.60 3.98
CA ALA A 115 4.12 6.65 4.38
C ALA A 115 2.97 6.10 5.25
N LEU A 116 2.53 6.88 6.23
CA LEU A 116 1.33 6.56 7.02
C LEU A 116 0.10 6.83 6.15
N VAL A 117 -0.45 5.77 5.57
CA VAL A 117 -1.50 5.82 4.55
C VAL A 117 -2.79 5.12 4.98
N ASP A 118 -3.88 5.47 4.34
CA ASP A 118 -5.20 4.85 4.56
C ASP A 118 -5.29 3.51 3.81
N VAL A 119 -4.64 3.42 2.65
CA VAL A 119 -4.57 2.20 1.83
C VAL A 119 -3.12 1.91 1.44
N LEU A 120 -2.68 0.67 1.62
CA LEU A 120 -1.37 0.21 1.18
C LEU A 120 -1.51 -0.88 0.13
N LEU A 121 -1.04 -0.60 -1.09
CA LEU A 121 -0.97 -1.55 -2.19
C LEU A 121 0.31 -2.39 -2.05
N VAL A 122 0.19 -3.68 -1.76
CA VAL A 122 1.35 -4.57 -1.63
C VAL A 122 1.41 -5.46 -2.86
N LYS A 123 2.50 -5.42 -3.63
CA LYS A 123 2.68 -6.26 -4.83
C LYS A 123 3.74 -7.33 -4.63
N GLY A 124 3.54 -8.52 -5.17
CA GLY A 124 4.52 -9.60 -5.05
C GLY A 124 4.15 -10.85 -5.83
N ILE A 125 5.10 -11.76 -6.02
CA ILE A 125 4.85 -13.05 -6.68
C ILE A 125 4.27 -14.09 -5.72
N LEU A 126 4.53 -13.97 -4.42
CA LEU A 126 4.19 -14.99 -3.41
C LEU A 126 3.41 -14.41 -2.21
N LEU A 127 2.68 -13.31 -2.40
CA LEU A 127 1.90 -12.67 -1.31
C LEU A 127 0.88 -13.61 -0.66
N PHE A 128 0.30 -14.52 -1.45
CA PHE A 128 -0.76 -15.43 -0.99
C PHE A 128 -0.25 -16.85 -0.72
N TYR A 129 1.08 -17.03 -0.69
CA TYR A 129 1.72 -18.33 -0.46
C TYR A 129 1.58 -18.77 1.00
N GLN A 130 2.01 -17.94 1.95
CA GLN A 130 1.89 -18.25 3.37
C GLN A 130 0.52 -17.80 3.93
N PRO A 131 -0.24 -18.67 4.63
CA PRO A 131 -1.52 -18.31 5.24
C PRO A 131 -1.43 -17.06 6.13
N ARG A 132 -0.44 -17.01 7.02
CA ARG A 132 -0.24 -15.87 7.94
C ARG A 132 -0.07 -14.51 7.25
N LEU A 133 0.54 -14.49 6.06
CA LEU A 133 0.69 -13.26 5.26
C LEU A 133 -0.61 -12.97 4.49
N ARG A 134 -1.17 -14.00 3.87
CA ARG A 134 -2.42 -13.92 3.11
C ARG A 134 -3.57 -13.34 3.95
N ASP A 135 -3.68 -13.76 5.21
CA ASP A 135 -4.77 -13.40 6.10
C ASP A 135 -4.67 -11.93 6.57
N LEU A 136 -3.54 -11.25 6.31
CA LEU A 136 -3.41 -9.81 6.57
C LEU A 136 -4.15 -8.95 5.52
N PHE A 137 -4.30 -9.40 4.29
CA PHE A 137 -4.88 -8.57 3.23
C PHE A 137 -6.41 -8.45 3.35
N ASP A 138 -6.93 -7.23 3.19
CA ASP A 138 -8.37 -6.95 3.13
C ASP A 138 -8.95 -7.25 1.76
N VAL A 139 -8.14 -7.06 0.70
CA VAL A 139 -8.50 -7.36 -0.69
C VAL A 139 -7.32 -8.08 -1.35
N LYS A 140 -7.60 -9.17 -2.05
CA LYS A 140 -6.61 -10.04 -2.69
C LYS A 140 -6.85 -10.07 -4.20
N LEU A 141 -6.04 -9.33 -4.92
CA LEU A 141 -6.06 -9.26 -6.38
C LEU A 141 -5.01 -10.21 -6.96
N PHE A 142 -5.36 -10.93 -8.02
CA PHE A 142 -4.40 -11.74 -8.79
C PHE A 142 -4.37 -11.31 -10.25
N VAL A 143 -3.24 -10.78 -10.71
CA VAL A 143 -3.04 -10.39 -12.10
C VAL A 143 -2.67 -11.61 -12.93
N ASP A 144 -3.61 -12.02 -13.77
CA ASP A 144 -3.53 -13.21 -14.59
C ASP A 144 -3.12 -12.86 -16.02
N CYS A 145 -2.07 -13.53 -16.48
CA CYS A 145 -1.45 -13.28 -17.77
C CYS A 145 -0.72 -14.53 -18.24
N ASP A 146 -0.88 -14.85 -19.52
CA ASP A 146 -0.32 -16.05 -20.13
C ASP A 146 1.21 -16.09 -20.02
N SER A 147 1.75 -17.30 -19.92
CA SER A 147 3.18 -17.47 -19.62
C SER A 147 4.09 -16.98 -20.73
N ASP A 148 3.67 -17.15 -21.98
CA ASP A 148 4.35 -16.65 -23.18
C ASP A 148 4.38 -15.11 -23.22
N THR A 149 3.26 -14.46 -22.91
CA THR A 149 3.14 -13.01 -22.83
C THR A 149 4.05 -12.46 -21.72
N ARG A 150 4.06 -13.11 -20.55
CA ARG A 150 4.97 -12.77 -19.44
C ARG A 150 6.43 -12.95 -19.84
N LEU A 151 6.77 -14.04 -20.51
CA LEU A 151 8.13 -14.31 -21.01
C LEU A 151 8.56 -13.25 -22.03
N ALA A 152 7.73 -12.93 -23.02
CA ALA A 152 8.01 -11.91 -24.02
C ALA A 152 8.27 -10.54 -23.38
N ARG A 153 7.44 -10.14 -22.40
CA ARG A 153 7.66 -8.90 -21.62
C ARG A 153 8.97 -8.95 -20.84
N ARG A 154 9.27 -10.08 -20.19
CA ARG A 154 10.53 -10.26 -19.44
C ARG A 154 11.76 -10.17 -20.34
N VAL A 155 11.75 -10.84 -21.49
CA VAL A 155 12.85 -10.79 -22.46
C VAL A 155 13.12 -9.35 -22.88
N ARG A 156 12.08 -8.58 -23.21
CA ARG A 156 12.23 -7.14 -23.56
C ARG A 156 12.85 -6.33 -22.42
N THR A 157 12.38 -6.52 -21.18
CA THR A 157 12.91 -5.79 -20.02
C THR A 157 14.35 -6.18 -19.69
N ASP A 158 14.69 -7.46 -19.74
CA ASP A 158 16.02 -7.94 -19.38
C ASP A 158 17.06 -7.57 -20.46
N LEU A 159 16.68 -7.61 -21.75
CA LEU A 159 17.51 -7.08 -22.85
C LEU A 159 17.77 -5.57 -22.70
N ALA A 160 16.74 -4.79 -22.36
CA ALA A 160 16.89 -3.35 -22.11
C ALA A 160 17.81 -3.02 -20.92
N ARG A 161 18.07 -4.01 -20.04
CA ARG A 161 19.01 -3.92 -18.91
C ARG A 161 20.40 -4.51 -19.24
N GLY A 162 20.65 -4.85 -20.50
CA GLY A 162 21.93 -5.39 -20.95
C GLY A 162 22.15 -6.89 -20.65
N ARG A 163 21.11 -7.63 -20.25
CA ARG A 163 21.21 -9.10 -20.08
C ARG A 163 21.11 -9.80 -21.44
N SER A 164 21.75 -10.96 -21.57
CA SER A 164 21.67 -11.79 -22.76
C SER A 164 20.30 -12.46 -22.90
N LEU A 165 19.85 -12.64 -24.15
CA LEU A 165 18.66 -13.44 -24.46
C LEU A 165 18.79 -14.86 -23.90
N VAL A 166 19.93 -15.51 -24.13
CA VAL A 166 20.18 -16.90 -23.73
C VAL A 166 20.12 -17.04 -22.22
N SER A 167 20.79 -16.17 -21.46
CA SER A 167 20.75 -16.23 -19.99
C SER A 167 19.35 -15.95 -19.45
N THR A 168 18.59 -15.04 -20.08
CA THR A 168 17.20 -14.74 -19.70
C THR A 168 16.28 -15.95 -19.89
N LEU A 169 16.39 -16.64 -21.03
CA LEU A 169 15.60 -17.83 -21.35
C LEU A 169 15.97 -19.02 -20.44
N ASN A 170 17.27 -19.24 -20.21
CA ASN A 170 17.75 -20.29 -19.31
C ASN A 170 17.23 -20.07 -17.89
N TYR A 171 17.43 -18.86 -17.33
CA TYR A 171 16.93 -18.53 -15.99
C TYR A 171 15.41 -18.65 -15.90
N HIS A 172 14.67 -18.29 -16.96
CA HIS A 172 13.23 -18.46 -16.99
C HIS A 172 12.81 -19.93 -16.89
N THR A 173 13.47 -20.79 -17.66
CA THR A 173 13.15 -22.21 -17.77
C THR A 173 13.54 -22.97 -16.50
N GLU A 174 14.69 -22.65 -15.94
CA GLU A 174 15.26 -23.32 -14.76
C GLU A 174 14.58 -22.88 -13.46
N PHE A 175 14.30 -21.58 -13.29
CA PHE A 175 13.82 -21.03 -12.02
C PHE A 175 12.41 -20.46 -12.10
N VAL A 176 12.17 -19.48 -12.98
CA VAL A 176 10.92 -18.68 -12.93
C VAL A 176 9.69 -19.51 -13.25
N LYS A 177 9.74 -20.35 -14.29
CA LYS A 177 8.59 -21.17 -14.69
C LYS A 177 8.26 -22.21 -13.61
N PRO A 178 9.19 -23.06 -13.13
CA PRO A 178 8.90 -24.02 -12.06
C PRO A 178 8.42 -23.34 -10.78
N ALA A 179 9.04 -22.22 -10.37
CA ALA A 179 8.63 -21.51 -9.17
C ALA A 179 7.22 -20.88 -9.32
N PHE A 180 6.90 -20.35 -10.50
CA PHE A 180 5.56 -19.87 -10.78
C PHE A 180 4.52 -20.99 -10.69
N GLU A 181 4.75 -22.10 -11.36
CA GLU A 181 3.82 -23.23 -11.41
C GLU A 181 3.68 -23.93 -10.04
N GLY A 182 4.78 -24.05 -9.29
CA GLY A 182 4.81 -24.73 -7.99
C GLY A 182 4.32 -23.87 -6.83
N PHE A 183 4.58 -22.57 -6.82
CA PHE A 183 4.35 -21.71 -5.65
C PHE A 183 3.40 -20.53 -5.89
N CYS A 184 3.43 -19.92 -7.07
CA CYS A 184 2.61 -18.72 -7.36
C CYS A 184 1.21 -19.08 -7.86
N LEU A 185 1.12 -19.84 -8.95
CA LEU A 185 -0.14 -20.19 -9.61
C LEU A 185 -1.15 -20.87 -8.67
N PRO A 186 -0.76 -21.81 -7.78
CA PRO A 186 -1.70 -22.45 -6.85
C PRO A 186 -2.36 -21.46 -5.88
N THR A 187 -1.77 -20.28 -5.68
CA THR A 187 -2.30 -19.24 -4.79
C THR A 187 -3.39 -18.38 -5.45
N LYS A 188 -3.59 -18.50 -6.77
CA LYS A 188 -4.66 -17.80 -7.51
C LYS A 188 -6.05 -18.10 -6.93
N LYS A 189 -6.26 -19.30 -6.40
CA LYS A 189 -7.53 -19.71 -5.75
C LYS A 189 -7.89 -18.90 -4.50
N TYR A 190 -6.94 -18.16 -3.93
CA TYR A 190 -7.16 -17.31 -2.78
C TYR A 190 -7.50 -15.87 -3.15
N ALA A 191 -7.51 -15.52 -4.44
CA ALA A 191 -7.83 -14.17 -4.87
C ALA A 191 -9.33 -13.90 -4.73
N ASP A 192 -9.68 -12.71 -4.23
CA ASP A 192 -11.05 -12.21 -4.25
C ASP A 192 -11.44 -11.76 -5.67
N LEU A 193 -10.45 -11.28 -6.44
CA LEU A 193 -10.63 -10.86 -7.83
C LEU A 193 -9.42 -11.21 -8.70
N VAL A 194 -9.69 -11.79 -9.87
CA VAL A 194 -8.68 -12.09 -10.89
C VAL A 194 -8.75 -11.05 -12.00
N LEU A 195 -7.62 -10.41 -12.30
CA LEU A 195 -7.49 -9.36 -13.31
C LEU A 195 -6.79 -9.90 -14.56
N PRO A 196 -7.53 -10.27 -15.62
CA PRO A 196 -6.91 -10.73 -16.87
C PRO A 196 -6.23 -9.57 -17.60
N ARG A 197 -5.20 -9.87 -18.39
CA ARG A 197 -4.43 -8.92 -19.25
C ARG A 197 -3.63 -7.84 -18.50
N GLY A 198 -3.66 -7.85 -17.16
CA GLY A 198 -2.90 -6.90 -16.33
C GLY A 198 -3.21 -5.44 -16.66
N PRO A 199 -2.21 -4.58 -16.90
CA PRO A 199 -2.42 -3.14 -17.05
C PRO A 199 -3.30 -2.79 -18.26
N GLU A 200 -3.30 -3.60 -19.32
CA GLU A 200 -4.08 -3.36 -20.53
C GLU A 200 -5.59 -3.44 -20.27
N ASN A 201 -6.01 -4.08 -19.17
CA ASN A 201 -7.40 -4.12 -18.76
C ASN A 201 -7.78 -2.85 -18.00
N LEU A 202 -7.99 -1.77 -18.75
CA LEU A 202 -8.39 -0.46 -18.22
C LEU A 202 -9.68 -0.54 -17.41
N VAL A 203 -10.66 -1.29 -17.88
CA VAL A 203 -11.95 -1.49 -17.19
C VAL A 203 -11.74 -2.06 -15.79
N ALA A 204 -10.91 -3.10 -15.66
CA ALA A 204 -10.58 -3.68 -14.35
C ALA A 204 -9.95 -2.65 -13.40
N VAL A 205 -9.01 -1.84 -13.89
CA VAL A 205 -8.37 -0.78 -13.09
C VAL A 205 -9.40 0.27 -12.66
N GLU A 206 -10.24 0.72 -13.60
CA GLU A 206 -11.29 1.72 -13.35
C GLU A 206 -12.34 1.24 -12.35
N LEU A 207 -12.63 -0.05 -12.28
CA LEU A 207 -13.52 -0.62 -11.26
C LEU A 207 -12.91 -0.63 -9.85
N MET A 208 -11.58 -0.68 -9.74
CA MET A 208 -10.90 -0.69 -8.44
C MET A 208 -10.76 0.69 -7.81
N VAL A 209 -10.65 1.73 -8.63
CA VAL A 209 -10.41 3.08 -8.15
C VAL A 209 -11.56 3.61 -7.27
N PRO A 210 -12.85 3.51 -7.65
CA PRO A 210 -13.97 3.90 -6.78
C PRO A 210 -13.92 3.17 -5.43
N ARG A 211 -13.68 1.86 -5.43
CA ARG A 211 -13.63 1.09 -4.17
C ARG A 211 -12.49 1.56 -3.26
N ILE A 212 -11.32 1.89 -3.83
CA ILE A 212 -10.21 2.45 -3.05
C ILE A 212 -10.56 3.85 -2.50
N ARG A 213 -11.27 4.68 -3.27
CA ARG A 213 -11.77 5.98 -2.76
C ARG A 213 -12.72 5.79 -1.58
N ASP A 214 -13.61 4.78 -1.65
CA ASP A 214 -14.51 4.46 -0.55
C ASP A 214 -13.75 4.05 0.72
N PHE A 215 -12.73 3.18 0.59
CA PHE A 215 -11.87 2.82 1.72
C PHE A 215 -11.19 4.04 2.36
N VAL A 216 -10.70 4.98 1.55
CA VAL A 216 -10.07 6.21 2.04
C VAL A 216 -11.11 7.12 2.73
N ALA A 217 -12.33 7.20 2.20
CA ALA A 217 -13.42 7.96 2.81
C ALA A 217 -13.86 7.36 4.15
N GLU A 218 -14.06 6.04 4.21
CA GLU A 218 -14.39 5.27 5.43
C GLU A 218 -13.32 5.50 6.52
N ALA A 219 -12.04 5.44 6.16
CA ALA A 219 -10.92 5.69 7.08
C ALA A 219 -10.88 7.15 7.60
N THR A 220 -11.37 8.10 6.80
CA THR A 220 -11.47 9.51 7.20
C THR A 220 -12.61 9.73 8.19
N GLN A 221 -13.76 9.08 7.99
CA GLN A 221 -14.93 9.20 8.86
C GLN A 221 -14.75 8.51 10.22
N ALA A 222 -13.95 7.43 10.28
CA ALA A 222 -13.64 6.71 11.52
C ALA A 222 -12.69 7.49 12.47
N SER A 223 -12.10 8.60 12.02
CA SER A 223 -11.29 9.47 12.90
C SER A 223 -12.22 10.42 13.66
N PRO A 224 -12.28 10.38 15.01
CA PRO A 224 -13.15 11.29 15.76
C PRO A 224 -12.72 12.73 15.48
N SER A 225 -13.60 13.47 14.79
CA SER A 225 -13.45 14.90 14.54
C SER A 225 -13.23 15.60 15.88
N LYS A 226 -12.12 16.35 15.99
CA LYS A 226 -11.90 17.30 17.09
C LYS A 226 -13.17 18.12 17.26
N VAL A 227 -13.76 18.01 18.45
CA VAL A 227 -14.89 18.80 18.93
C VAL A 227 -14.69 20.25 18.50
N ALA A 228 -15.60 20.75 17.67
CA ALA A 228 -15.81 22.17 17.50
C ALA A 228 -16.22 22.72 18.88
N ARG A 229 -15.27 23.25 19.64
CA ARG A 229 -15.56 24.19 20.73
C ARG A 229 -16.16 25.44 20.08
N ARG A 230 -17.46 25.40 19.83
CA ARG A 230 -18.28 26.62 19.82
C ARG A 230 -18.43 27.02 21.27
N ASP A 231 -17.51 27.85 21.74
CA ASP A 231 -17.74 28.68 22.91
C ASP A 231 -18.95 29.57 22.60
N ARG A 232 -20.13 29.16 23.06
CA ARG A 232 -21.24 30.07 23.30
C ARG A 232 -21.06 30.63 24.70
N SER A 233 -20.08 31.53 24.88
CA SER A 233 -20.09 32.42 26.02
C SER A 233 -21.12 33.52 25.74
N ASN A 234 -22.24 33.43 26.46
CA ASN A 234 -23.29 34.44 26.56
C ASN A 234 -22.74 35.87 26.58
N GLY A 235 -23.18 36.68 25.61
CA GLY A 235 -23.16 38.13 25.74
C GLY A 235 -24.04 38.56 26.90
N LYS A 236 -23.42 39.08 27.97
CA LYS A 236 -24.04 40.01 28.90
C LYS A 236 -23.40 41.37 28.70
N THR A 237 -23.98 42.15 27.79
CA THR A 237 -23.73 43.59 27.68
C THR A 237 -24.54 44.28 28.77
N ALA A 238 -23.94 44.51 29.94
CA ALA A 238 -24.50 45.41 30.93
C ALA A 238 -24.24 46.86 30.50
N ARG A 239 -25.29 47.52 29.99
CA ARG A 239 -25.30 48.98 29.78
C ARG A 239 -25.40 49.65 31.14
N HIS A 240 -24.36 50.38 31.54
CA HIS A 240 -24.48 51.46 32.53
C HIS A 240 -25.13 52.66 31.83
N LEU A 241 -26.32 53.03 32.28
CA LEU A 241 -26.90 54.35 32.02
C LEU A 241 -26.96 55.08 33.37
N SER A 242 -26.13 56.11 33.46
CA SER A 242 -26.28 57.22 34.38
C SER A 242 -27.40 58.13 33.88
N GLU A 243 -28.37 58.45 34.73
CA GLU A 243 -28.98 59.78 34.74
C GLU A 243 -29.82 59.99 36.01
N SER A 244 -29.58 61.14 36.61
CA SER A 244 -30.22 61.70 37.80
C SER A 244 -31.26 62.71 37.33
N ALA A 245 -32.50 62.65 37.82
CA ALA A 245 -33.35 63.83 37.96
C ALA A 245 -34.52 63.54 38.93
N ALA A 246 -34.72 64.48 39.85
CA ALA A 246 -35.73 64.51 40.89
C ALA A 246 -37.08 65.07 40.39
N ALA A 247 -38.19 64.66 41.02
CA ALA A 247 -39.27 65.54 41.51
C ALA A 247 -40.46 64.73 42.09
N GLN A 248 -40.90 65.14 43.28
CA GLN A 248 -42.12 64.78 44.04
C GLN A 248 -43.42 65.31 43.35
N PRO A 249 -44.65 65.21 43.90
CA PRO A 249 -45.12 64.63 45.18
C PRO A 249 -46.37 63.73 45.11
N GLN A 250 -46.66 62.98 46.19
CA GLN A 250 -48.02 62.53 46.50
C GLN A 250 -48.46 63.00 47.89
N VAL A 251 -49.57 63.74 47.88
CA VAL A 251 -50.47 64.09 48.99
C VAL A 251 -51.52 62.96 49.06
N SER A 252 -51.87 62.34 50.19
CA SER A 252 -52.99 62.66 51.10
C SER A 252 -53.11 61.47 52.09
N ARG A 253 -52.99 61.62 53.43
CA ARG A 253 -54.06 61.66 54.48
C ARG A 253 -55.07 60.48 54.50
N PRO A 254 -55.80 60.22 55.61
CA PRO A 254 -55.55 60.46 57.05
C PRO A 254 -55.91 59.26 57.98
N HIS A 255 -55.36 59.22 59.19
CA HIS A 255 -56.04 59.11 60.50
C HIS A 255 -55.02 58.88 61.61
#